data_AF-A0AAN8MX42-F1
#
_entry.id   AF-A0AAN8MX42-F1
#
_cell.length_a   1.000
_cell.length_b   1.000
_cell.length_c   1.000
_cell.angle_alpha   90.00
_cell.angle_beta   90.00
_cell.angle_gamma   90.00
#
_symmetry.space_group_name_H-M   'P 1'
#
loop_
_entity.id
_entity.type
_entity.pdbx_description
1 polymer ?
#
loop_
_entity_poly.entity_id
_entity_poly.type
_entity_poly.pdbx_seq_one_letter_code
_entity_poly.pdbx_strand_id
1 'polypeptide(L)'
;MNPYEADPTKIPATDPYADVPLYGRYLPQENDFHPETCHIRSFTPEALSYWKSILERLDSSNLLYEDPSDDGRDIFALGRIIIKSSHMKHKMPVRQYSVSDQNELAATALVRDTLNRMGVEVPEILFLGKVSIALIGQKSLYYRINYAYAGDEF
;
A
#
# COMPACT_ATOMS: atom_id res chain seq x y z
N MET A 1 -7.38 -14.91 21.33
CA MET A 1 -6.51 -14.10 20.45
C MET A 1 -7.40 -13.50 19.38
N ASN A 2 -7.45 -12.17 19.28
CA ASN A 2 -8.19 -11.51 18.21
C ASN A 2 -7.37 -11.64 16.91
N PRO A 3 -7.87 -12.32 15.87
CA PRO A 3 -7.10 -12.48 14.63
C PRO A 3 -6.85 -11.15 13.89
N TYR A 4 -7.58 -10.09 14.25
CA TYR A 4 -7.49 -8.75 13.67
C TYR A 4 -6.73 -7.74 14.56
N GLU A 5 -6.15 -8.18 15.69
CA GLU A 5 -5.35 -7.28 16.54
C GLU A 5 -4.09 -6.83 15.79
N ALA A 6 -3.96 -5.55 15.52
CA ALA A 6 -2.86 -4.98 14.75
C ALA A 6 -1.88 -4.16 15.61
N ASP A 7 -2.18 -3.95 16.89
CA ASP A 7 -1.30 -3.29 17.85
C ASP A 7 -0.18 -4.25 18.30
N PRO A 8 1.09 -4.00 17.94
CA PRO A 8 2.21 -4.85 18.32
C PRO A 8 2.33 -5.11 19.82
N THR A 9 1.88 -4.16 20.65
CA THR A 9 1.95 -4.28 22.12
C THR A 9 0.94 -5.26 22.69
N LYS A 10 -0.07 -5.62 21.90
CA LYS A 10 -1.15 -6.56 22.26
C LYS A 10 -1.01 -7.92 21.58
N ILE A 11 -0.11 -8.05 20.60
CA ILE A 11 0.16 -9.31 19.92
C ILE A 11 1.04 -10.19 20.83
N PRO A 12 0.58 -11.40 21.20
CA PRO A 12 1.37 -12.28 22.05
C PRO A 12 2.51 -12.92 21.25
N ALA A 13 3.60 -13.29 21.94
CA ALA A 13 4.75 -13.93 21.31
C ALA A 13 4.45 -15.30 20.64
N THR A 14 3.31 -15.92 20.98
CA THR A 14 2.84 -17.16 20.35
C THR A 14 2.01 -16.93 19.09
N ASP A 15 1.92 -15.70 18.59
CA ASP A 15 1.18 -15.39 17.37
C ASP A 15 1.84 -16.08 16.15
N PRO A 16 1.06 -16.74 15.27
CA PRO A 16 1.60 -17.42 14.09
C PRO A 16 2.33 -16.52 13.09
N TYR A 17 2.13 -15.20 13.19
CA TYR A 17 2.74 -14.20 12.31
C TYR A 17 3.76 -13.34 13.07
N ALA A 18 4.19 -13.76 14.27
CA ALA A 18 5.13 -13.01 15.11
C ALA A 18 6.47 -12.67 14.42
N ASP A 19 6.86 -13.47 13.43
CA ASP A 19 8.10 -13.38 12.65
C ASP A 19 7.93 -12.67 11.29
N VAL A 20 6.70 -12.36 10.89
CA VAL A 20 6.41 -11.61 9.65
C VAL A 20 6.61 -10.12 9.92
N PRO A 21 7.17 -9.34 8.97
CA PRO A 21 7.25 -7.89 9.13
C PRO A 21 5.89 -7.28 9.46
N LEU A 22 5.87 -6.39 10.45
CA LEU A 22 4.64 -5.78 10.97
C LEU A 22 3.59 -6.83 11.38
N TYR A 23 4.00 -8.03 11.80
CA TYR A 23 3.11 -9.10 12.28
C TYR A 23 2.02 -9.53 11.29
N GLY A 24 2.21 -9.23 10.00
CA GLY A 24 1.19 -9.35 8.96
C GLY A 24 -0.05 -8.46 9.17
N ARG A 25 -0.03 -7.57 10.17
CA ARG A 25 -1.16 -6.75 10.62
C ARG A 25 -0.67 -5.34 10.88
N TYR A 26 -1.14 -4.39 10.09
CA TYR A 26 -0.60 -3.04 10.10
C TYR A 26 -1.52 -2.08 10.86
N LEU A 27 -0.98 -1.47 11.92
CA LEU A 27 -1.61 -0.37 12.65
C LEU A 27 -0.75 0.90 12.53
N PRO A 28 -1.13 1.84 11.65
CA PRO A 28 -0.41 3.11 11.51
C PRO A 28 -0.51 3.94 12.80
N GLN A 29 0.58 4.58 13.19
CA GLN A 29 0.67 5.47 14.35
C GLN A 29 0.44 6.94 13.94
N GLU A 30 0.10 7.79 14.91
CA GLU A 30 -0.18 9.21 14.65
C GLU A 30 1.04 9.96 14.08
N ASN A 31 2.24 9.65 14.60
CA ASN A 31 3.50 10.28 14.21
C ASN A 31 4.21 9.59 13.03
N ASP A 32 3.56 8.63 12.40
CA ASP A 32 4.11 7.93 11.25
C ASP A 32 4.14 8.82 10.01
N PHE A 33 4.94 8.46 9.01
CA PHE A 33 5.06 9.21 7.75
C PHE A 33 3.70 9.43 7.04
N HIS A 34 3.42 10.68 6.65
CA HIS A 34 2.29 11.07 5.80
C HIS A 34 2.77 11.50 4.41
N PRO A 35 2.06 11.08 3.35
CA PRO A 35 2.31 11.62 2.02
C PRO A 35 1.98 13.11 1.90
N GLU A 36 2.75 13.82 1.08
CA GLU A 36 2.51 15.22 0.77
C GLU A 36 1.25 15.37 -0.08
N THR A 37 0.30 16.16 0.41
CA THR A 37 -1.03 16.27 -0.19
C THR A 37 -1.02 16.90 -1.58
N CYS A 38 -0.01 17.74 -1.89
CA CYS A 38 0.17 18.35 -3.20
C CYS A 38 0.49 17.35 -4.32
N HIS A 39 0.93 16.13 -3.97
CA HIS A 39 1.28 15.08 -4.93
C HIS A 39 0.17 14.02 -5.12
N ILE A 40 -0.90 14.08 -4.32
CA ILE A 40 -2.05 13.19 -4.42
C ILE A 40 -2.73 13.36 -5.79
N ARG A 41 -3.01 12.24 -6.47
CA ARG A 41 -3.65 12.15 -7.80
C ARG A 41 -3.00 13.00 -8.89
N SER A 42 -1.76 13.45 -8.67
CA SER A 42 -1.01 14.24 -9.64
C SER A 42 -0.09 13.37 -10.48
N PHE A 43 0.05 13.74 -11.75
CA PHE A 43 0.95 13.11 -12.72
C PHE A 43 1.99 14.10 -13.26
N THR A 44 2.16 15.26 -12.61
CA THR A 44 3.25 16.19 -12.90
C THR A 44 4.61 15.49 -12.69
N PRO A 45 5.68 15.86 -13.43
CA PRO A 45 7.01 15.29 -13.24
C PRO A 45 7.49 15.28 -11.78
N GLU A 46 7.18 16.35 -11.03
CA GLU A 46 7.51 16.50 -9.61
C GLU A 46 6.79 15.45 -8.75
N ALA A 47 5.48 15.29 -8.91
CA ALA A 47 4.70 14.26 -8.23
C ALA A 47 5.17 12.84 -8.58
N LEU A 48 5.53 12.57 -9.84
CA LEU A 48 6.08 11.27 -10.22
C LEU A 48 7.44 11.01 -9.56
N SER A 49 8.30 12.03 -9.45
CA SER A 49 9.57 11.96 -8.73
C SER A 49 9.35 11.73 -7.23
N TYR A 50 8.34 12.37 -6.65
CA TYR A 50 7.95 12.17 -5.26
C TYR A 50 7.54 10.72 -4.98
N TRP A 51 6.58 10.18 -5.76
CA TRP A 51 6.12 8.80 -5.59
C TRP A 51 7.24 7.79 -5.87
N LYS A 52 8.17 8.11 -6.78
CA LYS A 52 9.39 7.31 -6.99
C LYS A 52 10.24 7.24 -5.72
N SER A 53 10.51 8.36 -5.07
CA SER A 53 11.31 8.41 -3.84
C SER A 53 10.68 7.60 -2.69
N ILE A 54 9.35 7.52 -2.64
CA ILE A 54 8.63 6.67 -1.68
C ILE A 54 8.90 5.19 -1.97
N LEU A 55 8.87 4.76 -3.23
CA LEU A 55 9.13 3.38 -3.60
C LEU A 55 10.57 2.97 -3.33
N GLU A 56 11.52 3.88 -3.51
CA GLU A 56 12.94 3.64 -3.21
C GLU A 56 13.22 3.45 -1.72
N ARG A 57 12.27 3.81 -0.84
CA ARG A 57 12.34 3.57 0.61
C ARG A 57 11.80 2.20 1.02
N LEU A 58 11.15 1.46 0.12
CA LEU A 58 10.53 0.18 0.44
C LEU A 58 11.53 -0.96 0.29
N ASP A 59 11.59 -1.79 1.32
CA ASP A 59 12.36 -3.02 1.32
C ASP A 59 11.60 -4.13 2.07
N SER A 60 12.29 -5.24 2.39
CA SER A 60 11.70 -6.38 3.09
C SER A 60 11.21 -6.04 4.51
N SER A 61 11.71 -4.97 5.15
CA SER A 61 11.24 -4.55 6.48
C SER A 61 9.84 -3.94 6.46
N ASN A 62 9.41 -3.43 5.30
CA ASN A 62 8.08 -2.86 5.09
C ASN A 62 7.09 -3.83 4.44
N LEU A 63 7.51 -5.06 4.15
CA LEU A 63 6.74 -6.04 3.36
C LEU A 63 5.67 -6.73 4.21
N LEU A 64 4.41 -6.35 4.02
CA LEU A 64 3.26 -6.98 4.67
C LEU A 64 2.90 -8.33 4.06
N TYR A 65 3.01 -8.42 2.73
CA TYR A 65 2.68 -9.62 1.99
C TYR A 65 3.50 -9.71 0.71
N GLU A 66 4.16 -10.84 0.54
CA GLU A 66 4.83 -11.21 -0.70
C GLU A 66 3.89 -12.01 -1.60
N ASP A 67 3.66 -11.54 -2.82
CA ASP A 67 2.94 -12.35 -3.82
C ASP A 67 3.88 -13.48 -4.28
N PRO A 68 3.48 -14.77 -4.13
CA PRO A 68 4.31 -15.90 -4.52
C PRO A 68 4.55 -15.97 -6.04
N SER A 69 3.79 -15.21 -6.83
CA SER A 69 4.02 -15.09 -8.27
C SER A 69 5.15 -14.10 -8.53
N ASP A 70 6.18 -14.53 -9.25
CA ASP A 70 7.28 -13.66 -9.70
C ASP A 70 6.83 -12.52 -10.63
N ASP A 71 5.60 -12.56 -11.14
CA ASP A 71 4.97 -11.51 -11.95
C ASP A 71 3.92 -10.68 -11.17
N GLY A 72 3.81 -10.91 -9.86
CA GLY A 72 2.76 -10.41 -8.97
C GLY A 72 2.97 -8.98 -8.43
N ARG A 73 2.24 -8.64 -7.36
CA ARG A 73 2.44 -7.39 -6.60
C ARG A 73 2.52 -7.67 -5.11
N ASP A 74 3.60 -7.20 -4.52
CA ASP A 74 3.79 -7.21 -3.08
C ASP A 74 2.99 -6.09 -2.44
N ILE A 75 2.67 -6.27 -1.16
CA ILE A 75 1.99 -5.29 -0.33
C ILE A 75 2.98 -4.81 0.72
N PHE A 76 3.20 -3.50 0.76
CA PHE A 76 4.06 -2.84 1.73
C PHE A 76 3.25 -1.91 2.62
N ALA A 77 3.75 -1.63 3.81
CA ALA A 77 3.29 -0.54 4.66
C ALA A 77 4.44 0.42 4.96
N LEU A 78 4.19 1.72 4.76
CA LEU A 78 5.14 2.79 5.04
C LEU A 78 4.41 3.95 5.68
N GLY A 79 4.74 4.25 6.94
CA GLY A 79 4.16 5.38 7.64
C GLY A 79 2.68 5.16 7.92
N ARG A 80 1.80 5.80 7.13
CA ARG A 80 0.34 5.60 7.18
C ARG A 80 -0.26 5.09 5.86
N ILE A 81 0.57 4.66 4.92
CA ILE A 81 0.12 4.18 3.61
C ILE A 81 0.46 2.71 3.38
N ILE A 82 -0.46 2.02 2.71
CA ILE A 82 -0.29 0.69 2.14
C ILE A 82 0.03 0.85 0.65
N ILE A 83 1.04 0.14 0.17
CA ILE A 83 1.52 0.26 -1.21
C ILE A 83 1.46 -1.12 -1.85
N LYS A 84 0.71 -1.25 -2.96
CA LYS A 84 0.74 -2.44 -3.81
C LYS A 84 1.69 -2.19 -4.97
N SER A 85 2.75 -2.98 -5.07
CA SER A 85 3.86 -2.69 -5.97
C SER A 85 4.55 -3.96 -6.46
N SER A 86 4.93 -3.97 -7.74
CA SER A 86 5.72 -5.04 -8.35
C SER A 86 7.22 -4.69 -8.46
N HIS A 87 7.69 -3.64 -7.76
CA HIS A 87 9.07 -3.15 -7.93
C HIS A 87 10.18 -4.11 -7.53
N MET A 88 9.90 -5.00 -6.57
CA MET A 88 10.85 -6.02 -6.11
C MET A 88 10.81 -7.29 -6.97
N LYS A 89 9.90 -7.38 -7.94
CA LYS A 89 9.73 -8.57 -8.77
C LYS A 89 10.78 -8.63 -9.89
N HIS A 90 11.38 -9.81 -10.05
CA HIS A 90 12.48 -10.03 -10.99
C HIS A 90 12.04 -10.45 -12.39
N LYS A 91 10.79 -10.96 -12.55
CA LYS A 91 10.30 -11.45 -13.84
C LYS A 91 9.59 -10.35 -14.62
N MET A 92 10.04 -10.15 -15.85
CA MET A 92 9.40 -9.26 -16.81
C MET A 92 8.76 -10.03 -17.97
N PRO A 93 7.61 -9.57 -18.51
CA PRO A 93 6.81 -8.45 -18.00
C PRO A 93 6.04 -8.85 -16.72
N VAL A 94 5.89 -7.89 -15.79
CA VAL A 94 4.97 -8.06 -14.66
C VAL A 94 3.52 -8.15 -15.15
N ARG A 95 2.68 -8.84 -14.38
CA ARG A 95 1.25 -8.93 -14.64
C ARG A 95 0.64 -7.53 -14.70
N GLN A 96 -0.23 -7.32 -15.69
CA GLN A 96 -0.92 -6.03 -15.85
C GLN A 96 -2.16 -6.01 -14.97
N TYR A 97 -2.21 -5.03 -14.06
CA TYR A 97 -3.30 -4.87 -13.10
C TYR A 97 -4.27 -3.73 -13.45
N SER A 98 -4.13 -3.08 -14.61
CA SER A 98 -4.91 -1.90 -14.99
C SER A 98 -6.42 -2.05 -14.81
N VAL A 99 -6.99 -3.19 -15.23
CA VAL A 99 -8.44 -3.47 -15.08
C VAL A 99 -8.81 -3.69 -13.61
N SER A 100 -8.02 -4.47 -12.89
CA SER A 100 -8.22 -4.70 -11.46
C SER A 100 -8.16 -3.40 -10.66
N ASP A 101 -7.21 -2.52 -11.00
CA ASP A 101 -7.03 -1.23 -10.37
C ASP A 101 -8.16 -0.23 -10.70
N GLN A 102 -8.63 -0.21 -11.95
CA GLN A 102 -9.80 0.58 -12.34
C GLN A 102 -11.08 0.11 -11.64
N ASN A 103 -11.26 -1.21 -11.54
CA ASN A 103 -12.39 -1.80 -10.82
C ASN A 103 -12.37 -1.40 -9.34
N GLU A 104 -11.20 -1.40 -8.71
CA GLU A 104 -11.08 -1.03 -7.31
C GLU A 104 -11.29 0.49 -7.08
N LEU A 105 -10.81 1.34 -7.99
CA LEU A 105 -11.12 2.78 -7.98
C LEU A 105 -12.62 3.03 -8.13
N ALA A 106 -13.29 2.34 -9.07
CA ALA A 106 -14.72 2.45 -9.28
C ALA A 106 -15.51 1.92 -8.08
N ALA A 107 -15.13 0.76 -7.54
CA ALA A 107 -15.79 0.16 -6.39
C ALA A 107 -15.68 1.03 -5.15
N THR A 108 -14.48 1.54 -4.82
CA THR A 108 -14.28 2.44 -3.67
C THR A 108 -15.07 3.73 -3.80
N ALA A 109 -15.12 4.33 -4.99
CA ALA A 109 -15.95 5.51 -5.25
C ALA A 109 -17.45 5.22 -5.08
N LEU A 110 -17.92 4.06 -5.57
CA LEU A 110 -19.32 3.65 -5.52
C LEU A 110 -19.82 3.46 -4.07
N VAL A 111 -19.01 2.84 -3.21
CA VAL A 111 -19.45 2.46 -1.86
C VAL A 111 -19.16 3.51 -0.79
N ARG A 112 -18.28 4.49 -1.07
CA ARG A 112 -17.76 5.45 -0.08
C ARG A 112 -18.85 6.13 0.75
N ASP A 113 -19.81 6.79 0.10
CA ASP A 113 -20.83 7.54 0.82
C ASP A 113 -21.71 6.63 1.69
N THR A 114 -21.99 5.42 1.20
CA THR A 114 -22.80 4.43 1.91
C THR A 114 -22.08 3.90 3.14
N LEU A 115 -20.81 3.52 3.01
CA LEU A 115 -20.00 3.02 4.12
C LEU A 115 -19.72 4.13 5.15
N ASN A 116 -19.42 5.36 4.69
CA ASN A 116 -19.22 6.50 5.59
C ASN A 116 -20.47 6.80 6.44
N ARG A 117 -21.68 6.70 5.87
CA ARG A 117 -22.94 6.83 6.64
C ARG A 117 -23.12 5.74 7.70
N MET A 118 -22.47 4.59 7.53
CA MET A 118 -22.47 3.49 8.49
C MET A 118 -21.30 3.57 9.49
N GLY A 119 -20.51 4.65 9.46
CA GLY A 119 -19.31 4.80 10.28
C GLY A 119 -18.14 3.90 9.83
N VAL A 120 -18.19 3.38 8.61
CA VAL A 120 -17.11 2.56 8.03
C VAL A 120 -16.34 3.40 7.04
N GLU A 121 -15.07 3.64 7.34
CA GLU A 121 -14.20 4.42 6.45
C GLU A 121 -13.75 3.60 5.24
N VAL A 122 -13.71 4.28 4.09
CA VAL A 122 -13.22 3.68 2.84
C VAL A 122 -11.85 4.26 2.51
N PRO A 123 -10.83 3.39 2.27
CA PRO A 123 -9.50 3.81 1.86
C PRO A 123 -9.52 4.84 0.72
N GLU A 124 -8.68 5.86 0.86
CA GLU A 124 -8.42 6.79 -0.22
C GLU A 124 -7.29 6.27 -1.11
N ILE A 125 -7.54 6.27 -2.42
CA ILE A 125 -6.50 6.01 -3.42
C ILE A 125 -5.77 7.33 -3.68
N LEU A 126 -4.53 7.40 -3.18
CA LEU A 126 -3.68 8.60 -3.26
C LEU A 126 -2.98 8.71 -4.61
N PHE A 127 -2.57 7.58 -5.17
CA PHE A 127 -1.92 7.50 -6.47
C PHE A 127 -2.26 6.18 -7.14
N LEU A 128 -2.57 6.26 -8.43
CA LEU A 128 -2.76 5.11 -9.31
C LEU A 128 -2.05 5.41 -10.62
N GLY A 129 -0.91 4.76 -10.86
CA GLY A 129 -0.15 5.07 -12.05
C GLY A 129 1.13 4.27 -12.19
N LYS A 130 1.84 4.56 -13.28
CA LYS A 130 3.16 4.02 -13.53
C LYS A 130 4.21 5.01 -13.06
N VAL A 131 5.17 4.53 -12.30
CA VAL A 131 6.40 5.28 -12.01
C VAL A 131 7.57 4.48 -12.56
N SER A 132 8.57 5.16 -13.11
CA SER A 132 9.77 4.52 -13.61
C SER A 132 10.86 4.68 -12.56
N ILE A 133 11.19 3.60 -11.86
CA ILE A 133 12.40 3.54 -11.03
C ILE A 133 13.61 3.24 -11.94
N ALA A 134 14.76 3.80 -11.61
CA ALA A 134 15.99 3.53 -12.35
C ALA A 134 16.55 2.18 -11.88
N LEU A 135 16.01 1.09 -12.40
CA LEU A 135 16.68 -0.21 -12.33
C LEU A 135 17.42 -0.44 -13.64
N ILE A 136 18.65 -0.94 -13.56
CA ILE A 136 19.46 -1.33 -14.72
C ILE A 136 18.63 -2.35 -15.52
N GLY A 137 18.12 -1.96 -16.70
CA GLY A 137 17.48 -2.91 -17.64
C GLY A 137 15.95 -2.84 -17.85
N GLN A 138 15.37 -1.63 -17.91
CA GLN A 138 14.08 -1.29 -18.57
C GLN A 138 12.70 -1.64 -17.92
N LYS A 139 11.85 -0.60 -18.02
CA LYS A 139 10.36 -0.52 -18.15
C LYS A 139 9.48 -0.37 -16.91
N SER A 140 8.50 0.52 -17.09
CA SER A 140 7.62 1.15 -16.10
C SER A 140 6.72 0.18 -15.37
N LEU A 141 6.73 0.29 -14.04
CA LEU A 141 5.99 -0.53 -13.10
C LEU A 141 4.75 0.23 -12.63
N TYR A 142 3.65 -0.48 -12.42
CA TYR A 142 2.40 0.09 -11.92
C TYR A 142 2.36 0.03 -10.40
N TYR A 143 2.00 1.14 -9.77
CA TYR A 143 1.94 1.27 -8.32
C TYR A 143 0.59 1.81 -7.90
N ARG A 144 0.10 1.25 -6.79
CA ARG A 144 -1.10 1.73 -6.12
C ARG A 144 -0.78 2.02 -4.68
N ILE A 145 -1.20 3.18 -4.21
CA ILE A 145 -1.02 3.61 -2.82
C ILE A 145 -2.39 3.82 -2.21
N ASN A 146 -2.70 2.96 -1.24
CA ASN A 146 -3.93 2.94 -0.46
C ASN A 146 -3.63 3.48 0.91
N TYR A 147 -4.38 4.48 1.33
CA TYR A 147 -4.36 4.93 2.71
C TYR A 147 -5.43 4.21 3.50
N ALA A 148 -5.11 3.73 4.71
CA ALA A 148 -6.09 3.27 5.68
C ALA A 148 -5.92 4.09 6.95
N TYR A 149 -6.96 4.86 7.32
CA TYR A 149 -7.13 5.36 8.68
C TYR A 149 -7.79 4.22 9.46
N ALA A 150 -7.26 3.88 10.63
CA ALA A 150 -8.07 3.28 11.67
C ALA A 150 -8.52 4.46 12.52
N GLY A 151 -9.83 4.66 12.63
CA GLY A 151 -10.42 5.67 13.51
C GLY A 151 -9.75 5.70 14.87
N ASP A 152 -9.51 6.90 15.40
CA ASP A 152 -9.30 7.04 16.84
C ASP A 152 -10.56 6.50 17.51
N GLU A 153 -10.40 5.47 18.35
CA GLU A 153 -11.43 4.76 19.13
C GLU A 153 -12.13 3.55 18.44
N PHE A 154 -11.77 2.36 18.93
CA PHE A 154 -12.61 1.16 18.95
C PHE A 154 -13.22 0.97 20.34
#